data_AF-A0A945U369-F1
#
_entry.id   AF-A0A945U369-F1
#
_cell.length_a   1.000
_cell.length_b   1.000
_cell.length_c   1.000
_cell.angle_alpha   90.00
_cell.angle_beta   90.00
_cell.angle_gamma   90.00
#
_symmetry.space_group_name_H-M   'P 1'
#
loop_
_entity.id
_entity.type
_entity.pdbx_description
1 polymer ?
#
loop_
_entity_poly.entity_id
_entity_poly.type
_entity_poly.pdbx_seq_one_letter_code
_entity_poly.pdbx_strand_id
1 'polypeptide(L)' 'MVIKQVMYDCAQFHGGMGYMRESAIERMSRDARILPIGGGATEVMLEEVAKRSYA' A
#
# COMPACT_ATOMS: atom_id res chain seq x y z
N MET A 1 6.97 -1.06 1.75
CA MET A 1 5.57 -0.95 1.29
C MET A 1 4.97 -2.34 1.03
N VAL A 2 4.83 -3.16 2.07
CA VAL A 2 4.44 -4.58 1.96
C VAL A 2 2.96 -4.74 1.65
N ILE A 3 2.09 -3.94 2.30
CA ILE A 3 0.63 -4.05 2.13
C ILE A 3 0.23 -3.84 0.67
N LYS A 4 0.79 -2.84 -0.02
CA LYS A 4 0.48 -2.60 -1.44
C LYS A 4 0.84 -3.81 -2.32
N GLN A 5 1.98 -4.46 -2.06
CA GLN A 5 2.42 -5.64 -2.78
C GLN A 5 1.47 -6.81 -2.53
N VAL A 6 1.13 -7.08 -1.27
CA VAL A 6 0.17 -8.13 -0.90
C VAL A 6 -1.19 -7.89 -1.56
N MET A 7 -1.70 -6.66 -1.55
CA MET A 7 -2.98 -6.33 -2.21
C MET A 7 -2.93 -6.57 -3.71
N TYR A 8 -1.80 -6.26 -4.36
CA TYR A 8 -1.60 -6.54 -5.78
C TYR A 8 -1.57 -8.05 -6.06
N ASP A 9 -0.80 -8.81 -5.29
CA ASP A 9 -0.69 -10.26 -5.46
C ASP A 9 -2.05 -10.95 -5.23
N CYS A 10 -2.82 -10.51 -4.23
CA CYS A 10 -4.18 -10.97 -4.02
C CYS A 10 -5.09 -10.61 -5.20
N ALA A 11 -5.07 -9.36 -5.70
CA ALA A 11 -5.89 -8.98 -6.84
C ALA A 11 -5.58 -9.85 -8.08
N GLN A 12 -4.29 -10.13 -8.32
CA GLN A 12 -3.85 -11.01 -9.40
C GLN A 12 -4.30 -12.47 -9.19
N PHE A 13 -4.25 -12.99 -7.97
CA PHE A 13 -4.76 -14.32 -7.63
C PHE A 13 -6.25 -14.47 -7.97
N HIS A 14 -7.05 -13.43 -7.75
CA HIS A 14 -8.47 -13.41 -8.09
C HIS A 14 -8.74 -13.20 -9.60
N GLY A 15 -7.71 -12.93 -10.42
CA GLY A 15 -7.84 -12.70 -11.86
C GLY A 15 -8.80 -11.56 -12.20
N GLY A 16 -9.59 -11.71 -13.27
CA GLY A 16 -10.56 -10.69 -13.69
C GLY A 16 -11.58 -10.31 -12.60
N MET A 17 -11.95 -11.28 -11.74
CA MET A 17 -12.86 -11.02 -10.62
C MET A 17 -12.23 -10.09 -9.56
N GLY A 18 -10.90 -10.06 -9.44
CA GLY A 18 -10.17 -9.17 -8.53
C GLY A 18 -10.35 -7.68 -8.86
N TYR A 19 -10.80 -7.36 -10.07
CA TYR A 19 -11.05 -6.00 -10.55
C TYR A 19 -12.52 -5.58 -10.54
N MET A 20 -13.44 -6.50 -10.22
CA MET A 20 -14.87 -6.22 -10.14
C MET A 20 -15.21 -5.50 -8.83
N ARG A 21 -16.12 -4.51 -8.88
CA ARG A 21 -16.43 -3.64 -7.72
C ARG A 21 -17.10 -4.38 -6.56
N GLU A 22 -17.73 -5.52 -6.85
CA GLU A 22 -18.36 -6.43 -5.90
C GLU A 22 -17.31 -7.26 -5.14
N SER A 23 -16.09 -7.35 -5.66
CA SER A 23 -15.00 -8.09 -5.04
C SER A 23 -14.36 -7.27 -3.92
N ALA A 24 -14.23 -7.87 -2.73
CA ALA A 24 -13.65 -7.20 -1.57
C ALA A 24 -12.20 -6.73 -1.83
N ILE A 25 -11.42 -7.50 -2.59
CA ILE A 25 -10.02 -7.18 -2.89
C ILE A 25 -9.87 -5.91 -3.73
N GLU A 26 -10.84 -5.59 -4.60
CA GLU A 26 -10.84 -4.34 -5.38
C GLU A 26 -10.83 -3.12 -4.45
N ARG A 27 -11.71 -3.13 -3.45
CA ARG A 27 -11.82 -2.05 -2.48
C ARG A 27 -10.58 -1.95 -1.60
N MET A 28 -10.13 -3.08 -1.06
CA MET A 28 -8.95 -3.15 -0.21
C MET A 28 -7.68 -2.66 -0.94
N SER A 29 -7.54 -2.99 -2.22
CA SER A 29 -6.43 -2.51 -3.06
C SER A 29 -6.44 -1.00 -3.23
N ARG A 30 -7.61 -0.38 -3.40
CA ARG A 30 -7.74 1.09 -3.42
C ARG A 30 -7.42 1.72 -2.07
N ASP A 31 -7.96 1.16 -0.99
CA ASP A 31 -7.78 1.72 0.36
C ASP A 31 -6.31 1.67 0.78
N ALA A 32 -5.58 0.60 0.42
CA ALA A 32 -4.16 0.48 0.68
C ALA A 32 -3.28 1.57 0.02
N ARG A 33 -3.78 2.30 -0.99
CA ARG A 33 -3.01 3.34 -1.68
C ARG A 33 -2.74 4.59 -0.85
N ILE A 34 -3.51 4.84 0.21
CA ILE A 34 -3.26 6.00 1.08
C ILE A 34 -2.09 5.77 2.03
N LEU A 35 -1.76 4.51 2.34
CA LEU A 35 -0.76 4.14 3.35
C LEU A 35 0.64 4.74 3.17
N PRO A 36 1.19 4.91 1.95
CA PRO A 36 2.49 5.59 1.80
C PRO A 36 2.46 7.10 2.09
N ILE A 37 1.28 7.69 2.34
CA ILE A 37 1.07 9.13 2.55
C ILE A 37 0.48 9.41 3.94
N GLY A 38 -0.51 8.60 4.35
CA GLY A 38 -1.23 8.77 5.60
C GLY A 38 -0.30 8.66 6.81
N GLY A 39 -0.31 9.67 7.68
CA GLY A 39 0.58 9.73 8.85
C GLY A 39 2.00 10.19 8.55
N GLY A 40 2.30 10.58 7.30
CA GLY A 40 3.61 11.03 6.85
C GLY A 40 3.99 10.33 5.55
N ALA A 41 4.39 11.10 4.54
CA ALA A 41 4.85 10.53 3.28
C ALA A 41 6.06 9.62 3.51
N THR A 42 6.12 8.48 2.82
CA THR A 42 7.18 7.48 3.01
C THR A 42 8.57 8.09 2.87
N GLU A 43 8.76 8.98 1.91
CA GLU A 43 10.01 9.70 1.67
C GLU A 43 10.38 10.58 2.87
N VAL A 44 9.42 11.32 3.44
CA VAL A 44 9.62 12.16 4.64
C VAL A 44 9.95 11.29 5.85
N MET A 45 9.24 10.18 6.04
CA MET A 45 9.51 9.25 7.14
C MET A 45 10.90 8.63 7.04
N LEU A 46 11.33 8.26 5.83
CA LEU A 46 12.68 7.73 5.59
C LEU A 46 13.75 8.78 5.83
N GLU A 47 13.51 10.04 5.43
CA GLU A 47 14.40 11.15 5.72
C GLU A 47 14.57 11.38 7.23
N GLU A 48 13.47 11.37 7.99
CA GLU A 48 13.51 11.52 9.44
C GLU A 48 14.23 10.35 10.14
N VAL A 49 14.04 9.12 9.67
CA VAL A 49 14.81 7.96 10.16
C VAL A 49 16.30 8.13 9.86
N ALA A 50 16.66 8.59 8.65
CA ALA A 50 18.05 8.82 8.28
C ALA A 50 18.68 9.89 9.20
N LYS A 51 18.05 11.05 9.37
CA LYS A 51 18.52 12.11 10.28
C LYS A 51 18.79 11.60 11.69
N ARG A 52 17.89 10.76 12.23
CA ARG A 52 18.02 10.17 13.58
C ARG A 52 19.07 9.06 13.68
N SER A 53 19.43 8.43 12.56
CA SER A 53 20.41 7.33 12.55
C SER A 53 21.86 7.83 12.50
N TYR A 54 22.08 9.08 12.09
CA TYR A 54 23.39 9.73 12.05
C TYR A 54 23.62 10.73 13.20
N ALA A 55 22.71 10.77 14.16
CA ALA A 55 22.82 11.50 15.42
C ALA A 55 23.21 10.54 16.55
#